data_AF-A0A1S6HU95-F1
#
_entry.id   AF-A0A1S6HU95-F1
#
_cell.length_a   1.000
_cell.length_b   1.000
_cell.length_c   1.000
_cell.angle_alpha   90.00
_cell.angle_beta   90.00
_cell.angle_gamma   90.00
#
_symmetry.space_group_name_H-M   'P 1'
#
loop_
_entity.id
_entity.type
_entity.pdbx_description
1 polymer ?
#
loop_
_entity_poly.entity_id
_entity_poly.type
_entity_poly.pdbx_seq_one_letter_code
_entity_poly.pdbx_strand_id
1 'polypeptide(L)'
;MARNQVIQVTCSPELYSNVVNYKNSKNLSSDAEAVRELTLFALRLLAHSDNDEGLSTRELMETILTYVVKNQYTSSLVHYQTFNEGGVDLNKASAKHKDVIEKAEYKIAQILNGVK
;
A
#
# COMPACT_ATOMS: atom_id res chain seq x y z
N MET A 1 13.98 -31.20 -19.90
CA MET A 1 13.49 -30.49 -18.70
C MET A 1 14.65 -29.67 -18.15
N ALA A 2 14.60 -28.35 -18.26
CA ALA A 2 15.66 -27.50 -17.71
C ALA A 2 15.68 -27.67 -16.19
N ARG A 3 16.82 -28.09 -15.62
CA ARG A 3 16.98 -28.11 -14.16
C ARG A 3 16.96 -26.67 -13.67
N ASN A 4 16.16 -26.41 -12.62
CA ASN A 4 16.25 -25.13 -11.91
C ASN A 4 17.68 -24.96 -11.37
N GLN A 5 18.23 -23.75 -11.51
CA GLN A 5 19.52 -23.40 -10.95
C GLN A 5 19.44 -23.43 -9.42
N VAL A 6 20.40 -24.10 -8.79
CA VAL A 6 20.47 -24.22 -7.33
C VAL A 6 21.56 -23.27 -6.83
N ILE A 7 21.18 -22.37 -5.93
CA ILE A 7 22.10 -21.47 -5.25
C ILE A 7 22.35 -22.05 -3.86
N GLN A 8 23.61 -22.38 -3.54
CA GLN A 8 24.01 -22.87 -2.22
C GLN A 8 24.90 -21.82 -1.56
N VAL A 9 24.51 -21.39 -0.35
CA VAL A 9 25.24 -20.39 0.44
C VAL A 9 25.35 -20.90 1.86
N THR A 10 26.51 -20.70 2.48
CA THR A 10 26.72 -20.98 3.91
C THR A 10 25.86 -20.04 4.74
N CYS A 11 24.98 -20.60 5.59
CA CYS A 11 24.05 -19.83 6.40
C CYS A 11 24.59 -19.72 7.84
N SER A 12 24.60 -18.51 8.39
CA SER A 12 24.87 -18.33 9.83
C SER A 12 23.75 -18.98 10.67
N PRO A 13 24.04 -19.49 11.88
CA PRO A 13 23.03 -20.12 12.74
C PRO A 13 21.82 -19.22 13.03
N GLU A 14 22.05 -17.91 13.20
CA GLU A 14 20.99 -16.92 13.45
C GLU A 14 20.06 -16.77 12.25
N LEU A 15 20.61 -16.58 11.05
CA LEU A 15 19.82 -16.50 9.81
C LEU A 15 18.98 -17.76 9.61
N TYR A 16 19.54 -18.94 9.88
CA TYR A 16 18.80 -20.19 9.78
C TYR A 16 17.62 -20.25 10.77
N SER A 17 17.84 -19.84 12.02
CA SER A 17 16.76 -19.75 13.01
C SER A 17 15.64 -18.81 12.55
N ASN A 18 15.99 -17.65 12.01
CA ASN A 18 15.02 -16.69 11.48
C ASN A 18 14.20 -17.26 10.30
N VAL A 19 14.85 -18.01 9.40
CA VAL A 19 14.16 -18.70 8.29
C VAL A 19 13.18 -19.75 8.82
N VAL A 20 13.57 -20.55 9.81
CA VAL A 20 12.70 -21.56 10.42
C VAL A 20 11.51 -20.91 11.12
N ASN A 21 11.74 -19.83 11.88
CA ASN A 21 10.68 -19.07 12.54
C ASN A 21 9.70 -18.48 11.51
N TYR A 22 10.22 -17.91 10.43
CA TYR A 22 9.40 -17.38 9.34
C TYR A 22 8.56 -18.48 8.68
N LYS A 23 9.18 -19.60 8.33
CA LYS A 23 8.50 -20.78 7.75
C LYS A 23 7.34 -21.22 8.62
N ASN A 24 7.58 -21.37 9.93
CA ASN A 24 6.56 -21.80 10.88
C ASN A 24 5.43 -20.76 11.01
N SER A 25 5.76 -19.47 11.05
CA SER A 25 4.76 -18.39 11.14
C SER A 25 3.83 -18.32 9.92
N LYS A 26 4.34 -18.70 8.74
CA LYS A 26 3.62 -18.67 7.46
C LYS A 26 3.10 -20.04 7.02
N ASN A 27 3.30 -21.08 7.82
CA ASN A 27 2.96 -22.47 7.50
C ASN A 27 3.48 -22.92 6.12
N LEU A 28 4.72 -22.56 5.80
CA LEU A 28 5.33 -22.90 4.51
C LEU A 28 5.86 -24.33 4.49
N SER A 29 5.88 -24.94 3.31
CA SER A 29 6.17 -26.37 3.14
C SER A 29 7.64 -26.73 3.24
N SER A 30 8.54 -25.78 2.96
CA SER A 30 9.98 -26.03 2.92
C SER A 30 10.81 -24.79 3.26
N ASP A 31 12.03 -25.01 3.74
CA ASP A 31 12.98 -23.91 4.01
C ASP A 31 13.34 -23.18 2.70
N ALA A 32 13.40 -23.90 1.58
CA ALA A 32 13.65 -23.32 0.26
C ALA A 32 12.54 -22.36 -0.18
N GLU A 33 11.29 -22.64 0.17
CA GLU A 33 10.15 -21.77 -0.09
C GLU A 33 10.21 -20.50 0.77
N ALA A 34 10.48 -20.67 2.07
CA ALA A 34 10.66 -19.55 2.99
C ALA A 34 11.80 -18.61 2.56
N VAL A 35 12.97 -19.17 2.19
CA VAL A 35 14.11 -18.38 1.70
C VAL A 35 13.79 -17.70 0.38
N ARG A 36 13.02 -18.33 -0.52
CA ARG A 36 12.62 -17.72 -1.79
C ARG A 36 11.75 -16.49 -1.55
N GLU A 37 10.75 -16.58 -0.69
CA GLU A 37 9.88 -15.44 -0.35
C GLU A 37 10.68 -14.30 0.30
N LEU A 38 11.50 -14.62 1.30
CA LEU A 38 12.34 -13.64 1.99
C LEU A 38 13.34 -12.96 1.05
N THR A 39 13.99 -13.73 0.18
CA THR A 39 14.98 -13.19 -0.78
C THR A 39 14.30 -12.31 -1.81
N LEU A 40 13.14 -12.72 -2.35
CA LEU A 40 12.38 -11.89 -3.28
C LEU A 40 11.90 -10.59 -2.63
N PHE A 41 11.48 -10.64 -1.37
CA PHE A 41 11.11 -9.45 -0.61
C PHE A 41 12.31 -8.52 -0.41
N ALA A 42 13.46 -9.04 0.01
CA ALA A 42 14.68 -8.26 0.18
C ALA A 42 15.16 -7.64 -1.13
N LEU A 43 15.13 -8.38 -2.24
CA LEU A 43 15.49 -7.85 -3.57
C LEU A 43 14.56 -6.73 -4.02
N ARG A 44 13.26 -6.81 -3.70
CA ARG A 44 12.34 -5.70 -3.94
C ARG A 44 12.75 -4.49 -3.11
N LEU A 45 13.00 -4.66 -1.82
CA LEU A 45 13.44 -3.55 -0.95
C LEU A 45 14.70 -2.88 -1.50
N LEU A 46 15.71 -3.66 -1.88
CA LEU A 46 16.98 -3.16 -2.43
C LEU A 46 16.80 -2.45 -3.78
N ALA A 47 15.94 -2.98 -4.65
CA ALA A 47 15.61 -2.32 -5.92
C ALA A 47 14.92 -0.97 -5.72
N HIS A 48 14.23 -0.77 -4.60
CA HIS A 48 13.59 0.50 -4.25
C HIS A 48 14.50 1.43 -3.43
N SER A 49 15.55 0.91 -2.76
CA SER A 49 16.47 1.72 -1.95
C SER A 49 17.59 2.37 -2.75
N ASP A 50 18.04 1.73 -3.84
CA ASP A 50 19.28 2.13 -4.51
C ASP A 50 19.10 3.20 -5.60
N ASN A 51 17.87 3.61 -5.92
CA ASN A 51 17.63 4.56 -7.02
C ASN A 51 16.64 5.70 -6.72
N ASP A 52 16.10 5.80 -5.52
CA ASP A 52 15.06 6.80 -5.27
C ASP A 52 15.24 7.42 -3.87
N GLU A 53 15.65 8.70 -3.87
CA GLU A 53 15.11 9.72 -2.94
C GLU A 53 13.58 9.92 -3.15
N GLY A 54 12.90 8.91 -3.71
CA GLY A 54 11.48 8.88 -3.98
C GLY A 54 10.75 8.43 -2.73
N LEU A 55 9.71 9.18 -2.38
CA LEU A 55 8.75 8.82 -1.35
C LEU A 55 8.46 7.32 -1.39
N SER A 56 8.57 6.64 -0.25
CA SER A 56 8.16 5.25 -0.12
C SER A 56 6.73 5.10 -0.66
N THR A 57 6.37 3.91 -1.16
CA THR A 57 5.01 3.67 -1.70
C THR A 57 3.91 4.10 -0.71
N ARG A 58 4.19 3.99 0.60
CA ARG A 58 3.33 4.51 1.66
C ARG A 58 3.23 6.04 1.64
N GLU A 59 4.35 6.74 1.69
CA GLU A 59 4.38 8.21 1.69
C GLU A 59 3.77 8.78 0.40
N LEU A 60 3.99 8.11 -0.74
CA LEU A 60 3.38 8.46 -2.02
C LEU A 60 1.86 8.28 -1.99
N MET A 61 1.36 7.19 -1.39
CA MET A 61 -0.09 7.01 -1.19
C MET A 61 -0.68 8.04 -0.22
N GLU A 62 0.02 8.36 0.89
CA GLU A 62 -0.42 9.40 1.84
C GLU A 62 -0.46 10.78 1.15
N THR A 63 0.52 11.08 0.30
CA THR A 63 0.58 12.33 -0.47
C THR A 63 -0.55 12.41 -1.50
N ILE A 64 -0.78 11.33 -2.26
CA ILE A 64 -1.88 11.26 -3.23
C ILE A 64 -3.24 11.41 -2.53
N LEU A 65 -3.44 10.73 -1.40
CA LEU A 65 -4.66 10.85 -0.60
C LEU A 65 -4.90 12.30 -0.17
N THR A 66 -3.85 12.96 0.34
CA THR A 66 -3.91 14.36 0.77
C THR A 66 -4.33 15.27 -0.38
N TYR A 67 -3.76 15.09 -1.58
CA TYR A 67 -4.12 15.89 -2.76
C TYR A 67 -5.54 15.60 -3.26
N VAL A 68 -6.00 14.35 -3.25
CA VAL A 68 -7.36 13.98 -3.67
C VAL A 68 -8.40 14.61 -2.74
N VAL A 69 -8.21 14.50 -1.42
CA VAL A 69 -9.11 15.12 -0.43
C VAL A 69 -9.17 16.64 -0.62
N LYS A 70 -8.01 17.28 -0.82
CA LYS A 70 -7.93 18.74 -1.03
C LYS A 70 -8.60 19.19 -2.32
N ASN A 71 -8.38 18.48 -3.43
CA ASN A 71 -9.03 18.76 -4.71
C ASN A 71 -10.55 18.59 -4.61
N GLN A 72 -10.99 17.57 -3.89
CA GLN A 72 -12.41 17.33 -3.74
C GLN A 72 -13.10 18.38 -2.85
N TYR A 73 -12.45 18.80 -1.76
CA TYR A 73 -12.94 19.90 -0.93
C TYR A 73 -13.07 21.18 -1.77
N THR A 74 -12.04 21.48 -2.58
CA THR A 74 -12.02 22.65 -3.46
C THR A 74 -13.12 22.56 -4.53
N SER A 75 -13.30 21.41 -5.17
CA SER A 75 -14.35 21.18 -6.17
C SER A 75 -15.75 21.31 -5.57
N SER A 76 -15.95 20.78 -4.36
CA SER A 76 -17.21 20.94 -3.62
C SER A 76 -17.48 22.42 -3.31
N LEU A 77 -16.48 23.14 -2.79
CA LEU A 77 -16.60 24.56 -2.47
C LEU A 77 -16.95 25.39 -3.71
N VAL A 78 -16.23 25.16 -4.83
CA VAL A 78 -16.50 25.82 -6.11
C VAL A 78 -17.92 25.50 -6.58
N HIS A 79 -18.34 24.23 -6.58
CA HIS A 79 -19.70 23.85 -6.95
C HIS A 79 -20.76 24.55 -6.08
N TYR A 80 -20.54 24.68 -4.78
CA TYR A 80 -21.46 25.39 -3.88
C TYR A 80 -21.48 26.90 -4.11
N GLN A 81 -20.36 27.49 -4.52
CA GLN A 81 -20.24 28.92 -4.82
C GLN A 81 -20.76 29.28 -6.22
N THR A 82 -20.61 28.40 -7.21
CA THR A 82 -20.96 28.69 -8.62
C THR A 82 -22.37 28.24 -9.00
N PHE A 83 -22.93 27.21 -8.35
CA PHE A 83 -24.19 26.60 -8.78
C PHE A 83 -25.40 26.97 -7.93
N ASN A 84 -25.23 27.77 -6.87
CA ASN A 84 -26.29 28.17 -5.97
C ASN A 84 -26.37 29.71 -5.91
N GLU A 85 -27.37 30.31 -6.57
CA GLU A 85 -27.72 31.74 -6.37
C GLU A 85 -28.32 32.00 -4.98
N GLY A 86 -28.77 30.95 -4.28
CA GLY A 86 -29.22 30.98 -2.88
C GLY A 86 -28.16 30.40 -1.95
N GLY A 87 -27.97 31.04 -0.78
CA GLY A 87 -26.93 30.72 0.21
C GLY A 87 -26.71 29.23 0.47
N VAL A 88 -25.45 28.86 0.69
CA VAL A 88 -24.97 27.48 0.81
C VAL A 88 -25.71 26.73 1.93
N ASP A 89 -26.43 25.66 1.57
CA ASP A 89 -26.99 24.70 2.53
C ASP A 89 -25.87 23.77 3.03
N LEU A 90 -25.21 24.21 4.10
CA LEU A 90 -24.05 23.55 4.71
C LEU A 90 -24.33 22.10 5.15
N ASN A 91 -25.59 21.76 5.43
CA ASN A 91 -25.97 20.41 5.85
C ASN A 91 -25.90 19.42 4.69
N LYS A 92 -26.36 19.81 3.49
CA LYS A 92 -26.22 18.99 2.28
C LYS A 92 -24.76 18.86 1.82
N ALA A 93 -23.97 19.92 2.00
CA ALA A 93 -22.53 19.91 1.73
C ALA A 93 -21.76 18.94 2.63
N SER A 94 -22.04 19.00 3.94
CA SER A 94 -21.46 18.10 4.93
C SER A 94 -21.80 16.63 4.67
N ALA A 95 -23.07 16.34 4.36
CA ALA A 95 -23.53 14.98 4.07
C ALA A 95 -22.85 14.37 2.84
N LYS A 96 -22.70 15.15 1.75
CA LYS A 96 -21.98 14.68 0.55
C LYS A 96 -20.48 14.52 0.81
N HIS A 97 -19.86 15.39 1.60
CA HIS A 97 -18.45 15.26 1.95
C HIS A 97 -18.18 13.96 2.72
N LYS A 98 -19.04 13.65 3.70
CA LYS A 98 -18.94 12.43 4.49
C LYS A 98 -19.08 11.16 3.64
N ASP A 99 -20.08 11.11 2.75
CA ASP A 99 -20.31 9.95 1.86
C ASP A 99 -19.10 9.65 0.95
N VAL A 100 -18.41 10.69 0.46
CA VAL A 100 -17.25 10.44 -0.40
C VAL A 100 -15.99 10.10 0.38
N ILE A 101 -15.81 10.64 1.59
CA ILE A 101 -14.74 10.19 2.48
C ILE A 101 -14.92 8.71 2.82
N GLU A 102 -16.12 8.27 3.19
CA GLU A 102 -16.40 6.84 3.45
C GLU A 102 -16.11 5.97 2.22
N LYS A 103 -16.45 6.43 1.01
CA LYS A 103 -16.13 5.70 -0.24
C LYS A 103 -14.63 5.65 -0.52
N ALA A 104 -13.90 6.72 -0.23
CA ALA A 104 -12.44 6.76 -0.38
C ALA A 104 -11.77 5.82 0.62
N GLU A 105 -12.17 5.87 1.90
CA GLU A 105 -11.69 4.99 2.96
C GLU A 105 -11.98 3.52 2.64
N TYR A 106 -13.18 3.21 2.16
CA TYR A 106 -13.53 1.85 1.72
C TYR A 106 -12.64 1.36 0.57
N LYS A 107 -12.39 2.20 -0.43
CA LYS A 107 -11.53 1.86 -1.57
C LYS A 107 -10.07 1.65 -1.14
N ILE A 108 -9.58 2.47 -0.22
CA ILE A 108 -8.25 2.32 0.38
C ILE A 108 -8.15 1.00 1.15
N ALA A 109 -9.18 0.66 1.94
CA ALA A 109 -9.22 -0.61 2.65
C ALA A 109 -9.24 -1.82 1.70
N GLN A 110 -9.94 -1.75 0.56
CA GLN A 110 -9.89 -2.80 -0.47
C GLN A 110 -8.48 -2.99 -1.04
N ILE A 111 -7.81 -1.87 -1.39
CA ILE A 111 -6.45 -1.89 -1.94
C ILE A 111 -5.44 -2.44 -0.92
N LEU A 112 -5.53 -2.02 0.35
CA LEU A 112 -4.65 -2.50 1.42
C LEU A 112 -4.85 -4.00 1.71
N ASN A 113 -6.07 -4.51 1.55
CA ASN A 113 -6.39 -5.93 1.72
C ASN A 113 -6.10 -6.77 0.47
N GLY A 114 -5.55 -6.18 -0.60
CA GLY A 114 -5.18 -6.89 -1.82
C GLY A 114 -6.36 -7.39 -2.65
N VAL A 115 -7.57 -6.90 -2.40
CA VAL A 115 -8.78 -7.25 -3.16
C VAL A 115 -8.94 -6.18 -4.25
N LYS A 116 -8.87 -6.62 -5.52
CA LYS A 116 -9.06 -5.76 -6.69
C LYS A 116 -10.49 -5.24 -6.81
#